data_AF-A0A1G2FF85-F1
#
_entry.id   AF-A0A1G2FF85-F1
#
_cell.length_a   1.000
_cell.length_b   1.000
_cell.length_c   1.000
_cell.angle_alpha   90.00
_cell.angle_beta   90.00
_cell.angle_gamma   90.00
#
_symmetry.space_group_name_H-M   'P 1'
#
loop_
_entity.id
_entity.type
_entity.pdbx_description
1 polymer ?
#
loop_
_entity_poly.entity_id
_entity_poly.type
_entity_poly.pdbx_seq_one_letter_code
_entity_poly.pdbx_strand_id
1 'polypeptide(L)'
;MKNQESRIKNQEYSQGQAVITAVIFLLLISLAVIFGLVSPVLRESKISRDLILSKQSYFLAEAGAEDLVYRLKTGRQYNINENLELNGFSAAVATVDLSGDEKEIISTADVFNLIRKIKIKLTTDSGVSFHYGLQVGEGGLVMENNSLVSGNVYSNGPVQGFNSNLVKGDVVSAGPDGLVDGIYATSSVYSHNISNTTIDGDAYYVDIFNSTVGGILYPNSSDQATSTLPIPDSTIEEWENAAALSEITSPCPYVIKSDISLGPIKIACDLKIQGSPIVTLFGPVWVTGNLEIENSAVIRLDSSLGKKSVAIIADNPSNRLENSRVMLKNSVRFEDSGIAGSYILVISQNNSSENGGSERAIETENSVSGDLLLYASHGEILLKNHANYLKEAAGYKIKLQNTANVIYETGLADLLFKSGPGGGYKISGWREIE
;
A
#
# COMPACT_ATOMS: atom_id res chain seq x y z
N MET A 1 -104.01 -32.72 68.74
CA MET A 1 -104.50 -32.08 67.50
C MET A 1 -103.35 -32.01 66.50
N LYS A 2 -103.53 -32.65 65.33
CA LYS A 2 -102.89 -32.56 64.00
C LYS A 2 -101.35 -32.45 63.90
N ASN A 3 -100.63 -33.52 63.50
CA ASN A 3 -100.39 -34.06 62.14
C ASN A 3 -99.85 -33.06 61.10
N GLN A 4 -98.60 -33.26 60.67
CA GLN A 4 -98.29 -33.68 59.29
C GLN A 4 -96.80 -34.05 59.13
N GLU A 5 -96.53 -35.35 59.03
CA GLU A 5 -95.32 -35.89 58.42
C GLU A 5 -95.39 -35.65 56.91
N SER A 6 -94.37 -34.99 56.32
CA SER A 6 -94.14 -35.06 54.87
C SER A 6 -93.00 -36.04 54.62
N ARG A 7 -93.36 -37.19 54.04
CA ARG A 7 -92.40 -38.16 53.49
C ARG A 7 -91.79 -37.56 52.22
N ILE A 8 -90.56 -37.07 52.31
CA ILE A 8 -89.73 -36.83 51.13
C ILE A 8 -88.94 -38.11 50.86
N LYS A 9 -89.27 -38.77 49.74
CA LYS A 9 -88.52 -39.91 49.21
C LYS A 9 -87.07 -39.49 48.93
N ASN A 10 -86.12 -40.21 49.50
CA ASN A 10 -84.71 -40.13 49.12
C ASN A 10 -84.57 -40.34 47.62
N GLN A 11 -84.10 -39.32 46.92
CA GLN A 11 -83.52 -39.46 45.59
C GLN A 11 -82.01 -39.55 45.84
N GLU A 12 -81.45 -40.75 45.73
CA GLU A 12 -80.01 -40.96 45.87
C GLU A 12 -79.28 -40.14 44.81
N TYR A 13 -78.70 -39.00 45.22
CA TYR A 13 -77.86 -38.21 44.35
C TYR A 13 -76.53 -38.94 44.15
N SER A 14 -76.20 -39.10 42.87
CA SER A 14 -74.99 -39.63 42.26
C SER A 14 -73.72 -38.82 42.57
N GLN A 15 -73.47 -38.49 43.85
CA GLN A 15 -72.36 -37.63 44.28
C GLN A 15 -70.99 -38.20 43.87
N GLY A 16 -70.83 -39.53 43.85
CA GLY A 16 -69.61 -40.18 43.34
C GLY A 16 -69.43 -40.05 41.83
N GLN A 17 -70.51 -40.10 41.04
CA GLN A 17 -70.43 -40.00 39.57
C GLN A 17 -70.09 -38.57 39.12
N ALA A 18 -70.57 -37.55 39.85
CA ALA A 18 -70.23 -36.16 39.58
C ALA A 18 -68.73 -35.87 39.80
N VAL A 19 -68.15 -36.42 40.87
CA VAL A 19 -66.72 -36.30 41.16
C VAL A 19 -65.88 -37.04 40.11
N ILE A 20 -66.27 -38.26 39.72
CA ILE A 20 -65.56 -39.03 38.68
C ILE A 20 -65.60 -38.28 37.33
N THR A 21 -66.75 -37.71 36.96
CA THR A 21 -66.87 -36.93 35.72
C THR A 21 -65.99 -35.69 35.74
N ALA A 22 -65.94 -34.96 36.86
CA ALA A 22 -65.07 -33.81 37.02
C ALA A 22 -63.58 -34.18 36.92
N VAL A 23 -63.18 -35.31 37.52
CA VAL A 23 -61.80 -35.82 37.45
C VAL A 23 -61.44 -36.24 36.03
N ILE A 24 -62.32 -36.94 35.32
CA ILE A 24 -62.10 -37.32 33.91
C ILE A 24 -62.00 -36.06 33.03
N PHE A 25 -62.86 -35.06 33.25
CA PHE A 25 -62.84 -33.83 32.48
C PHE A 25 -61.56 -33.02 32.73
N LEU A 26 -61.12 -32.92 33.98
CA LEU A 26 -59.86 -32.26 34.34
C LEU A 26 -58.65 -33.01 33.75
N LEU A 27 -58.68 -34.35 33.76
CA LEU A 27 -57.66 -35.18 33.12
C LEU A 27 -57.61 -34.93 31.61
N LEU A 28 -58.75 -34.88 30.92
CA LEU A 28 -58.83 -34.59 29.49
C LEU A 28 -58.33 -33.18 29.15
N ILE A 29 -58.69 -32.16 29.94
CA ILE A 29 -58.17 -30.79 29.76
C ILE A 29 -56.66 -30.77 29.96
N SER A 30 -56.15 -31.41 31.02
CA SER A 30 -54.71 -31.45 31.30
C SER A 30 -53.93 -32.11 30.17
N LEU A 31 -54.48 -33.18 29.57
CA LEU A 31 -53.87 -33.89 28.46
C LEU A 31 -53.88 -33.04 27.18
N ALA A 32 -54.98 -32.33 26.92
CA ALA A 32 -55.08 -31.41 25.79
C ALA A 32 -54.07 -30.25 25.90
N VAL A 33 -53.85 -29.71 27.10
CA VAL A 33 -52.84 -28.67 27.36
C VAL A 33 -51.42 -29.20 27.14
N ILE A 34 -51.11 -30.41 27.66
CA ILE A 34 -49.81 -31.04 27.45
C ILE A 34 -49.53 -31.24 25.95
N PHE A 35 -50.46 -31.85 25.22
CA PHE A 35 -50.30 -32.05 23.77
C PHE A 35 -50.19 -30.73 22.99
N GLY A 36 -50.90 -29.68 23.43
CA GLY A 36 -50.79 -28.35 22.87
C GLY A 36 -49.41 -27.70 23.05
N LEU A 37 -48.68 -28.06 24.11
CA LEU A 37 -47.36 -27.48 24.43
C LEU A 37 -46.17 -28.28 23.88
N VAL A 38 -46.30 -29.58 23.65
CA VAL A 38 -45.18 -30.41 23.15
C VAL A 38 -44.66 -29.92 21.81
N SER A 39 -45.55 -29.62 20.86
CA SER A 39 -45.14 -29.19 19.50
C SER A 39 -44.38 -27.86 19.48
N PRO A 40 -44.85 -26.78 20.15
CA PRO A 40 -44.07 -25.54 20.28
C PRO A 40 -42.70 -25.74 20.93
N VAL A 41 -42.60 -26.55 21.99
CA VAL A 41 -41.33 -26.79 22.69
C VAL A 41 -40.33 -27.54 21.82
N LEU A 42 -40.77 -28.59 21.10
CA LEU A 42 -39.90 -29.32 20.17
C LEU A 42 -39.47 -28.43 19.00
N ARG A 43 -40.37 -27.57 18.51
CA ARG A 43 -40.04 -26.60 17.46
C ARG A 43 -39.00 -25.60 17.94
N GLU A 44 -39.16 -25.06 19.15
CA GLU A 44 -38.21 -24.10 19.73
C GLU A 44 -36.85 -24.74 19.97
N SER A 45 -36.82 -25.98 20.47
CA SER A 45 -35.58 -26.75 20.63
C SER A 45 -34.87 -26.95 19.29
N LYS A 46 -35.61 -27.26 18.22
CA LYS A 46 -35.04 -27.38 16.88
C LYS A 46 -34.50 -26.04 16.38
N ILE A 47 -35.27 -24.95 16.49
CA ILE A 47 -34.83 -23.61 16.05
C ILE A 47 -33.56 -23.18 16.79
N SER A 48 -33.51 -23.40 18.10
CA SER A 48 -32.33 -23.08 18.91
C SER A 48 -31.11 -23.89 18.48
N ARG A 49 -31.29 -25.19 18.23
CA ARG A 49 -30.22 -26.06 17.71
C ARG A 49 -29.75 -25.60 16.33
N ASP A 50 -30.68 -25.35 15.41
CA ASP A 50 -30.37 -24.91 14.05
C ASP A 50 -29.65 -23.55 14.07
N LEU A 51 -30.01 -22.64 14.99
CA LEU A 51 -29.31 -21.37 15.18
C LEU A 51 -27.86 -21.57 15.64
N ILE A 52 -27.61 -22.49 16.59
CA ILE A 52 -26.25 -22.79 17.07
C ILE A 52 -25.41 -23.39 15.94
N LEU A 53 -25.94 -24.39 15.25
CA LEU A 53 -25.26 -25.06 14.13
C LEU A 53 -25.00 -24.08 12.97
N SER A 54 -25.96 -23.21 12.66
CA SER A 54 -25.79 -22.14 11.67
C SER A 54 -24.67 -21.17 12.06
N LYS A 55 -24.51 -20.84 13.36
CA LYS A 55 -23.40 -20.01 13.82
C LYS A 55 -22.07 -20.73 13.66
N GLN A 56 -22.03 -22.05 13.89
CA GLN A 56 -20.82 -22.85 13.65
C GLN A 56 -20.41 -22.80 12.19
N SER A 57 -21.34 -22.98 11.24
CA SER A 57 -21.05 -22.82 9.82
C SER A 57 -20.56 -21.41 9.49
N TYR A 58 -21.20 -20.38 10.06
CA TYR A 58 -20.80 -18.99 9.82
C TYR A 58 -19.34 -18.73 10.25
N PHE A 59 -18.99 -19.09 11.49
CA PHE A 59 -17.63 -18.88 11.99
C PHE A 59 -16.59 -19.74 11.26
N LEU A 60 -16.97 -20.93 10.80
CA LEU A 60 -16.09 -21.77 10.00
C LEU A 60 -15.83 -21.17 8.62
N ALA A 61 -16.86 -20.61 7.98
CA ALA A 61 -16.71 -19.88 6.73
C ALA A 61 -15.88 -18.59 6.91
N GLU A 62 -16.07 -17.83 7.99
CA GLU A 62 -15.21 -16.67 8.31
C GLU A 62 -13.76 -17.08 8.48
N ALA A 63 -13.49 -18.14 9.26
CA ALA A 63 -12.13 -18.61 9.48
C ALA A 63 -11.42 -18.98 8.17
N GLY A 64 -12.13 -19.65 7.24
CA GLY A 64 -11.58 -19.98 5.92
C GLY A 64 -11.29 -18.73 5.07
N ALA A 65 -12.16 -17.72 5.13
CA ALA A 65 -11.97 -16.48 4.39
C ALA A 65 -10.83 -15.64 4.98
N GLU A 66 -10.78 -15.47 6.31
CA GLU A 66 -9.77 -14.69 7.01
C GLU A 66 -8.37 -15.30 6.88
N ASP A 67 -8.23 -16.62 6.98
CA ASP A 67 -6.95 -17.31 6.80
C ASP A 67 -6.37 -17.04 5.40
N LEU A 68 -7.19 -17.16 4.35
CA LEU A 68 -6.75 -16.88 2.99
C LEU A 68 -6.45 -15.39 2.78
N VAL A 69 -7.27 -14.48 3.30
CA VAL A 69 -6.99 -13.03 3.27
C VAL A 69 -5.65 -12.73 3.94
N TYR A 70 -5.36 -13.35 5.09
CA TYR A 70 -4.11 -13.18 5.80
C TYR A 70 -2.92 -13.66 4.96
N ARG A 71 -3.02 -14.85 4.35
CA ARG A 71 -1.96 -15.39 3.49
C ARG A 71 -1.71 -14.51 2.27
N LEU A 72 -2.77 -14.03 1.62
CA LEU A 72 -2.69 -13.08 0.51
C LEU A 72 -2.03 -11.75 0.92
N LYS A 73 -2.38 -11.19 2.09
CA LYS A 73 -1.78 -9.95 2.60
C LYS A 73 -0.33 -10.09 3.04
N THR A 74 0.12 -11.29 3.37
CA THR A 74 1.47 -11.55 3.90
C THR A 74 2.38 -12.30 2.92
N GLY A 75 1.97 -12.42 1.64
CA GLY A 75 2.78 -13.06 0.60
C GLY A 75 3.01 -14.56 0.81
N ARG A 76 2.14 -15.25 1.56
CA ARG A 76 2.27 -16.70 1.80
C ARG A 76 1.64 -17.50 0.65
N GLN A 77 2.15 -18.71 0.44
CA GLN A 77 1.62 -19.63 -0.56
C GLN A 77 0.16 -20.00 -0.28
N TYR A 78 -0.63 -20.07 -1.35
CA TYR A 78 -2.02 -20.51 -1.35
C TYR A 78 -2.36 -21.18 -2.68
N ASN A 79 -3.39 -22.02 -2.68
CA ASN A 79 -4.00 -22.59 -3.88
C ASN A 79 -5.32 -21.89 -4.20
N ILE A 80 -5.72 -21.94 -5.46
CA ILE A 80 -6.99 -21.35 -5.94
C ILE A 80 -8.20 -21.98 -5.24
N ASN A 81 -8.12 -23.26 -4.88
CA ASN A 81 -9.14 -23.98 -4.11
C ASN A 81 -8.48 -24.71 -2.94
N GLU A 82 -9.00 -24.50 -1.73
CA GLU A 82 -8.48 -25.08 -0.50
C GLU A 82 -9.60 -25.44 0.47
N ASN A 83 -9.31 -26.36 1.41
CA ASN A 83 -10.20 -26.67 2.51
C ASN A 83 -9.54 -26.31 3.84
N LEU A 84 -10.25 -25.55 4.67
CA LEU A 84 -9.90 -25.35 6.07
C LEU A 84 -10.70 -26.33 6.92
N GLU A 85 -10.02 -27.21 7.66
CA GLU A 85 -10.66 -28.13 8.61
C GLU A 85 -10.55 -27.60 10.05
N LEU A 86 -11.69 -27.50 10.73
CA LEU A 86 -11.75 -27.08 12.13
C LEU A 86 -12.85 -27.85 12.85
N ASN A 87 -12.52 -28.45 14.01
CA ASN A 87 -13.46 -29.20 14.84
C ASN A 87 -14.26 -30.30 14.09
N GLY A 88 -13.65 -30.93 13.09
CA GLY A 88 -14.25 -32.03 12.32
C GLY A 88 -15.21 -31.57 11.20
N PHE A 89 -15.28 -30.28 10.92
CA PHE A 89 -15.99 -29.70 9.78
C PHE A 89 -15.03 -28.97 8.86
N SER A 90 -15.42 -28.76 7.60
CA SER A 90 -14.58 -28.09 6.60
C SER A 90 -15.25 -26.85 6.01
N ALA A 91 -14.47 -25.79 5.79
CA ALA A 91 -14.81 -24.70 4.88
C ALA A 91 -14.09 -24.91 3.54
N ALA A 92 -14.83 -24.91 2.43
CA ALA A 92 -14.28 -24.85 1.10
C ALA A 92 -14.03 -23.38 0.71
N VAL A 93 -12.78 -23.04 0.43
CA VAL A 93 -12.34 -21.69 0.11
C VAL A 93 -11.88 -21.65 -1.34
N ALA A 94 -12.42 -20.72 -2.12
CA ALA A 94 -12.07 -20.51 -3.53
C ALA A 94 -11.66 -19.05 -3.78
N THR A 95 -10.66 -18.87 -4.64
CA THR A 95 -10.15 -17.56 -5.08
C THR A 95 -10.46 -17.34 -6.55
N VAL A 96 -10.94 -16.17 -6.93
CA VAL A 96 -11.19 -15.79 -8.33
C VAL A 96 -10.57 -14.42 -8.61
N ASP A 97 -9.73 -14.34 -9.64
CA ASP A 97 -9.25 -13.06 -10.16
C ASP A 97 -10.33 -12.39 -11.01
N LEU A 98 -10.63 -11.12 -10.72
CA LEU A 98 -11.57 -10.29 -11.45
C LEU A 98 -10.82 -9.22 -12.26
N SER A 99 -11.53 -8.53 -13.16
CA SER A 99 -10.97 -7.40 -13.91
C SER A 99 -10.65 -6.21 -13.00
N GLY A 100 -9.55 -5.49 -13.26
CA GLY A 100 -9.22 -4.23 -12.57
C GLY A 100 -8.55 -4.42 -11.21
N ASP A 101 -7.67 -5.42 -11.08
CA ASP A 101 -6.91 -5.73 -9.86
C ASP A 101 -7.78 -6.07 -8.62
N GLU A 102 -9.00 -6.53 -8.89
CA GLU A 102 -9.91 -7.12 -7.90
C GLU A 102 -9.69 -8.64 -7.81
N LYS A 103 -9.73 -9.16 -6.59
CA LYS A 103 -9.73 -10.59 -6.30
C LYS A 103 -10.91 -10.90 -5.37
N GLU A 104 -11.63 -11.98 -5.66
CA GLU A 104 -12.75 -12.44 -4.85
C GLU A 104 -12.38 -13.73 -4.12
N ILE A 105 -12.72 -13.79 -2.84
CA ILE A 105 -12.61 -14.99 -2.01
C ILE A 105 -14.02 -15.41 -1.64
N ILE A 106 -14.34 -16.68 -1.88
CA ILE A 106 -15.60 -17.30 -1.46
C ILE A 106 -15.26 -18.44 -0.51
N SER A 107 -15.74 -18.34 0.73
CA SER A 107 -15.62 -19.41 1.73
C SER A 107 -17.01 -19.97 2.03
N THR A 108 -17.18 -21.28 1.85
CA THR A 108 -18.44 -22.00 2.06
C THR A 108 -18.24 -23.06 3.12
N ALA A 109 -19.02 -22.99 4.20
CA ALA A 109 -19.02 -24.00 5.26
C ALA A 109 -20.39 -24.65 5.39
N ASP A 110 -20.39 -25.96 5.67
CA ASP A 110 -21.59 -26.75 5.91
C ASP A 110 -21.43 -27.54 7.22
N VAL A 111 -22.28 -27.21 8.19
CA VAL A 111 -22.41 -27.94 9.45
C VAL A 111 -23.81 -28.54 9.50
N PHE A 112 -23.91 -29.85 9.26
CA PHE A 112 -25.17 -30.61 9.27
C PHE A 112 -26.28 -30.07 8.35
N ASN A 113 -25.94 -29.70 7.11
CA ASN A 113 -26.80 -29.10 6.09
C ASN A 113 -27.26 -27.67 6.40
N LEU A 114 -26.57 -26.98 7.32
CA LEU A 114 -26.73 -25.54 7.49
C LEU A 114 -25.54 -24.87 6.83
N ILE A 115 -25.76 -24.38 5.61
CA ILE A 115 -24.72 -23.81 4.77
C ILE A 115 -24.59 -22.32 5.09
N ARG A 116 -23.35 -21.84 5.18
CA ARG A 116 -23.02 -20.42 5.24
C ARG A 116 -21.94 -20.09 4.24
N LYS A 117 -22.12 -19.00 3.51
CA LYS A 117 -21.18 -18.56 2.47
C LYS A 117 -20.80 -17.10 2.64
N ILE A 118 -19.50 -16.86 2.78
CA ILE A 118 -18.93 -15.53 2.91
C ILE A 118 -18.16 -15.20 1.64
N LYS A 119 -18.29 -13.94 1.23
CA LYS A 119 -17.60 -13.36 0.09
C LYS A 119 -16.81 -12.15 0.53
N ILE A 120 -15.51 -12.18 0.28
CA ILE A 120 -14.61 -11.04 0.47
C ILE A 120 -14.14 -10.59 -0.91
N LYS A 121 -14.27 -9.30 -1.16
CA LYS A 121 -13.61 -8.63 -2.28
C LYS A 121 -12.35 -7.95 -1.77
N LEU A 122 -11.25 -8.28 -2.41
CA LEU A 122 -9.98 -7.62 -2.26
C LEU A 122 -9.75 -6.76 -3.49
N THR A 123 -9.25 -5.55 -3.29
CA THR A 123 -8.51 -4.80 -4.30
C THR A 123 -7.05 -4.89 -3.92
N THR A 124 -6.14 -4.94 -4.88
CA THR A 124 -4.75 -4.64 -4.58
C THR A 124 -4.70 -3.25 -3.92
N ASP A 125 -4.27 -3.20 -2.67
CA ASP A 125 -3.75 -1.99 -2.05
C ASP A 125 -2.50 -1.59 -2.83
N SER A 126 -2.25 -0.30 -2.93
CA SER A 126 -1.03 0.20 -3.54
C SER A 126 0.14 -0.27 -2.67
N GLY A 127 0.89 -1.24 -3.18
CA GLY A 127 2.26 -1.43 -2.72
C GLY A 127 2.97 -0.10 -2.90
N VAL A 128 3.47 0.44 -1.79
CA VAL A 128 4.30 1.64 -1.72
C VAL A 128 3.61 2.93 -2.21
N SER A 129 3.20 3.79 -1.27
CA SER A 129 2.73 5.14 -1.56
C SER A 129 3.77 6.18 -1.18
N PHE A 130 4.06 7.10 -2.09
CA PHE A 130 4.81 8.31 -1.76
C PHE A 130 3.83 9.38 -1.31
N HIS A 131 3.99 9.89 -0.09
CA HIS A 131 3.02 10.80 0.53
C HIS A 131 3.35 12.28 0.31
N TYR A 132 4.53 12.58 -0.23
CA TYR A 132 5.13 13.91 -0.23
C TYR A 132 5.75 14.21 -1.59
N GLY A 133 5.83 15.49 -1.96
CA GLY A 133 6.51 15.88 -3.20
C GLY A 133 8.00 15.57 -3.22
N LEU A 134 8.59 15.45 -2.03
CA LEU A 134 9.92 14.93 -1.83
C LEU A 134 9.96 14.13 -0.53
N GLN A 135 10.38 12.87 -0.59
CA GLN A 135 10.61 12.04 0.59
C GLN A 135 12.09 11.72 0.72
N VAL A 136 12.71 12.20 1.80
CA VAL A 136 14.17 12.16 1.99
C VAL A 136 14.51 11.41 3.28
N GLY A 137 15.54 10.57 3.21
CA GLY A 137 16.04 9.82 4.35
C GLY A 137 16.87 10.67 5.31
N GLU A 138 17.66 9.98 6.15
CA GLU A 138 18.49 10.59 7.20
C GLU A 138 19.59 11.52 6.66
N GLY A 139 19.99 11.35 5.40
CA GLY A 139 20.99 12.20 4.76
C GLY A 139 20.51 13.62 4.46
N GLY A 140 19.19 13.85 4.48
CA GLY A 140 18.58 15.17 4.41
C GLY A 140 18.48 15.77 3.00
N LEU A 141 17.77 16.91 2.92
CA LEU A 141 17.61 17.73 1.72
C LEU A 141 18.58 18.90 1.74
N VAL A 142 19.29 19.12 0.64
CA VAL A 142 20.11 20.32 0.41
C VAL A 142 19.60 21.05 -0.84
N MET A 143 19.25 22.32 -0.71
CA MET A 143 18.79 23.20 -1.78
C MET A 143 19.78 24.35 -1.98
N GLU A 144 20.37 24.49 -3.16
CA GLU A 144 21.31 25.57 -3.49
C GLU A 144 20.79 26.40 -4.67
N ASN A 145 21.00 27.72 -4.65
CA ASN A 145 20.73 28.74 -5.70
C ASN A 145 19.44 28.54 -6.51
N ASN A 146 18.44 29.40 -6.55
CA ASN A 146 17.25 29.29 -7.43
C ASN A 146 16.56 27.91 -7.56
N SER A 147 16.84 26.94 -6.68
CA SER A 147 16.20 25.62 -6.72
C SER A 147 14.78 25.68 -6.20
N LEU A 148 13.90 24.86 -6.76
CA LEU A 148 12.47 24.88 -6.50
C LEU A 148 11.95 23.47 -6.21
N VAL A 149 11.17 23.34 -5.13
CA VAL A 149 10.28 22.20 -4.92
C VAL A 149 8.85 22.70 -5.00
N SER A 150 8.05 22.15 -5.91
CA SER A 150 6.63 22.42 -6.03
C SER A 150 5.84 21.25 -5.44
N GLY A 151 5.74 21.23 -4.11
CA GLY A 151 5.11 20.17 -3.33
C GLY A 151 5.62 20.18 -1.88
N ASN A 152 5.12 19.24 -1.07
CA ASN A 152 5.55 19.08 0.33
C ASN A 152 6.87 18.34 0.41
N VAL A 153 7.72 18.69 1.38
CA VAL A 153 8.98 18.01 1.68
C VAL A 153 8.85 17.28 3.01
N TYR A 154 9.19 16.00 3.04
CA TYR A 154 9.35 15.23 4.25
C TYR A 154 10.74 14.61 4.30
N SER A 155 11.52 15.01 5.29
CA SER A 155 12.90 14.56 5.47
C SER A 155 13.07 13.97 6.86
N ASN A 156 13.63 12.77 6.95
CA ASN A 156 14.09 12.27 8.25
C ASN A 156 15.37 12.97 8.70
N GLY A 157 16.15 13.51 7.77
CA GLY A 157 17.33 14.31 8.04
C GLY A 157 17.10 15.83 7.99
N PRO A 158 18.18 16.63 8.04
CA PRO A 158 18.10 18.08 7.96
C PRO A 158 17.63 18.55 6.59
N VAL A 159 16.94 19.71 6.54
CA VAL A 159 16.59 20.43 5.32
C VAL A 159 17.33 21.76 5.30
N GLN A 160 18.28 21.90 4.37
CA GLN A 160 19.20 23.04 4.31
C GLN A 160 19.10 23.79 2.99
N GLY A 161 19.03 25.12 3.06
CA GLY A 161 18.98 26.02 1.93
C GLY A 161 20.18 26.96 1.88
N PHE A 162 20.72 27.17 0.69
CA PHE A 162 21.82 28.09 0.43
C PHE A 162 21.46 29.04 -0.73
N ASN A 163 21.75 30.33 -0.54
CA ASN A 163 21.36 31.41 -1.46
C ASN A 163 19.84 31.46 -1.66
N SER A 164 19.36 31.81 -2.86
CA SER A 164 17.93 31.74 -3.17
C SER A 164 17.49 30.28 -3.31
N ASN A 165 16.34 29.91 -2.75
CA ASN A 165 15.67 28.63 -2.93
C ASN A 165 14.18 28.81 -2.58
N LEU A 166 13.32 27.88 -2.98
CA LEU A 166 11.89 27.97 -2.69
C LEU A 166 11.25 26.58 -2.58
N VAL A 167 10.48 26.37 -1.51
CA VAL A 167 9.56 25.24 -1.36
C VAL A 167 8.13 25.75 -1.37
N LYS A 168 7.35 25.34 -2.37
CA LYS A 168 5.93 25.64 -2.49
C LYS A 168 5.08 24.56 -1.83
N GLY A 169 5.19 24.44 -0.52
CA GLY A 169 4.50 23.41 0.26
C GLY A 169 4.97 23.38 1.71
N ASP A 170 4.45 22.41 2.46
CA ASP A 170 4.87 22.16 3.84
C ASP A 170 6.26 21.53 3.87
N VAL A 171 7.02 21.81 4.91
CA VAL A 171 8.35 21.21 5.14
C VAL A 171 8.39 20.54 6.50
N VAL A 172 8.78 19.27 6.50
CA VAL A 172 9.02 18.49 7.71
C VAL A 172 10.48 18.05 7.74
N SER A 173 11.19 18.41 8.81
CA SER A 173 12.41 17.71 9.25
C SER A 173 12.07 16.95 10.53
N ALA A 174 12.02 15.62 10.41
CA ALA A 174 11.51 14.74 11.46
C ALA A 174 12.57 14.40 12.51
N GLY A 175 12.10 13.93 13.67
CA GLY A 175 12.96 13.49 14.77
C GLY A 175 13.47 14.62 15.67
N PRO A 176 14.06 14.25 16.82
CA PRO A 176 14.57 15.21 17.81
C PRO A 176 15.81 15.98 17.34
N ASP A 177 16.52 15.47 16.33
CA ASP A 177 17.65 16.15 15.68
C ASP A 177 17.20 16.93 14.43
N GLY A 178 15.89 17.08 14.21
CA GLY A 178 15.32 17.78 13.07
C GLY A 178 15.84 19.21 12.96
N LEU A 179 16.22 19.59 11.74
CA LEU A 179 16.75 20.92 11.44
C LEU A 179 16.22 21.41 10.09
N VAL A 180 15.66 22.62 10.11
CA VAL A 180 15.36 23.38 8.90
C VAL A 180 16.19 24.66 8.95
N ASP A 181 17.10 24.84 7.99
CA ASP A 181 18.00 25.98 7.93
C ASP A 181 18.04 26.64 6.55
N GLY A 182 17.93 27.96 6.48
CA GLY A 182 18.25 28.72 5.26
C GLY A 182 17.28 28.57 4.08
N ILE A 183 16.07 28.05 4.30
CA ILE A 183 15.08 27.88 3.22
C ILE A 183 14.01 28.98 3.18
N TYR A 184 13.27 29.05 2.07
CA TYR A 184 11.99 29.75 1.99
C TYR A 184 10.86 28.75 1.71
N ALA A 185 9.96 28.56 2.67
CA ALA A 185 8.74 27.77 2.52
C ALA A 185 7.50 28.66 2.42
N THR A 186 6.65 28.42 1.41
CA THR A 186 5.37 29.15 1.25
C THR A 186 4.24 28.61 2.11
N SER A 187 4.50 27.56 2.90
CA SER A 187 3.52 26.94 3.80
C SER A 187 4.16 26.68 5.17
N SER A 188 3.66 25.73 5.93
CA SER A 188 4.09 25.52 7.31
C SER A 188 5.38 24.70 7.41
N VAL A 189 6.15 24.93 8.47
CA VAL A 189 7.38 24.19 8.78
C VAL A 189 7.25 23.46 10.12
N TYR A 190 7.67 22.20 10.14
CA TYR A 190 7.70 21.33 11.31
C TYR A 190 9.13 20.81 11.49
N SER A 191 9.81 21.23 12.56
CA SER A 191 11.19 20.82 12.84
C SER A 191 11.55 21.13 14.29
N HIS A 192 12.38 20.30 14.93
CA HIS A 192 12.87 20.58 16.29
C HIS A 192 13.60 21.93 16.33
N ASN A 193 14.52 22.14 15.38
CA ASN A 193 15.30 23.36 15.22
C ASN A 193 14.95 24.05 13.90
N ILE A 194 14.71 25.37 13.94
CA ILE A 194 14.49 26.21 12.76
C ILE A 194 15.46 27.40 12.78
N SER A 195 16.25 27.60 11.73
CA SER A 195 17.16 28.74 11.61
C SER A 195 17.16 29.40 10.24
N ASN A 196 17.42 30.71 10.19
CA ASN A 196 17.64 31.46 8.94
C ASN A 196 16.55 31.26 7.86
N THR A 197 15.32 30.95 8.27
CA THR A 197 14.27 30.47 7.38
C THR A 197 13.17 31.52 7.22
N THR A 198 12.62 31.66 6.01
CA THR A 198 11.39 32.42 5.76
C THR A 198 10.21 31.44 5.62
N ILE A 199 9.16 31.66 6.40
CA ILE A 199 7.98 30.78 6.47
C ILE A 199 6.74 31.64 6.27
N ASP A 200 5.99 31.43 5.19
CA ASP A 200 4.72 32.16 4.98
C ASP A 200 3.58 31.61 5.85
N GLY A 201 3.62 30.30 6.15
CA GLY A 201 2.65 29.61 7.00
C GLY A 201 3.02 29.61 8.49
N ASP A 202 2.65 28.52 9.17
CA ASP A 202 2.91 28.34 10.61
C ASP A 202 4.27 27.68 10.87
N ALA A 203 4.80 27.85 12.08
CA ALA A 203 6.03 27.18 12.50
C ALA A 203 5.83 26.37 13.78
N TYR A 204 6.14 25.08 13.72
CA TYR A 204 6.09 24.12 14.83
C TYR A 204 7.51 23.71 15.21
N TYR A 205 7.96 24.11 16.40
CA TYR A 205 9.38 24.02 16.77
C TYR A 205 9.62 23.90 18.28
N VAL A 206 10.87 23.54 18.63
CA VAL A 206 11.43 23.69 19.98
C VAL A 206 12.31 24.94 20.03
N ASP A 207 13.28 25.05 19.12
CA ASP A 207 14.17 26.20 18.98
C ASP A 207 14.00 26.91 17.62
N ILE A 208 13.90 28.24 17.64
CA ILE A 208 13.84 29.07 16.43
C ILE A 208 14.81 30.25 16.52
N PHE A 209 15.59 30.48 15.46
CA PHE A 209 16.58 31.55 15.41
C PHE A 209 16.61 32.24 14.05
N ASN A 210 16.75 33.58 14.04
CA ASN A 210 16.93 34.39 12.83
C ASN A 210 15.95 34.04 11.67
N SER A 211 14.70 33.73 12.01
CA SER A 211 13.68 33.26 11.06
C SER A 211 12.48 34.20 11.05
N THR A 212 11.81 34.32 9.91
CA THR A 212 10.60 35.11 9.73
C THR A 212 9.41 34.18 9.53
N VAL A 213 8.35 34.34 10.33
CA VAL A 213 7.14 33.52 10.27
C VAL A 213 5.94 34.43 10.02
N GLY A 214 5.22 34.19 8.93
CA GLY A 214 4.02 34.92 8.53
C GLY A 214 2.76 34.48 9.26
N GLY A 215 2.69 33.19 9.63
CA GLY A 215 1.59 32.58 10.38
C GLY A 215 1.84 32.55 11.90
N ILE A 216 1.33 31.49 12.54
CA ILE A 216 1.36 31.31 13.99
C ILE A 216 2.63 30.54 14.41
N LEU A 217 3.21 30.95 15.54
CA LEU A 217 4.30 30.26 16.20
C LEU A 217 3.75 29.25 17.22
N TYR A 218 4.15 27.98 17.08
CA TYR A 218 3.81 26.88 17.98
C TYR A 218 5.07 26.35 18.70
N PRO A 219 5.57 27.04 19.74
CA PRO A 219 6.75 26.61 20.49
C PRO A 219 6.46 25.36 21.33
N ASN A 220 7.49 24.54 21.57
CA ASN A 220 7.42 23.24 22.25
C ASN A 220 6.45 22.25 21.60
N SER A 221 6.33 22.31 20.28
CA SER A 221 5.57 21.30 19.52
C SER A 221 6.29 19.95 19.57
N SER A 222 5.53 18.86 19.55
CA SER A 222 6.12 17.52 19.43
C SER A 222 6.77 17.32 18.07
N ASP A 223 7.95 16.71 18.05
CA ASP A 223 8.65 16.35 16.81
C ASP A 223 7.81 15.38 15.96
N GLN A 224 7.87 15.55 14.64
CA GLN A 224 7.29 14.58 13.72
C GLN A 224 8.11 13.29 13.75
N ALA A 225 7.45 12.14 13.71
CA ALA A 225 8.14 10.84 13.70
C ALA A 225 8.90 10.63 12.37
N THR A 226 10.02 9.92 12.37
CA THR A 226 10.67 9.54 11.10
C THR A 226 9.81 8.51 10.34
N SER A 227 9.96 8.46 9.02
CA SER A 227 9.24 7.52 8.15
C SER A 227 10.21 6.71 7.30
N THR A 228 9.88 5.46 7.00
CA THR A 228 10.69 4.65 6.10
C THR A 228 10.54 5.14 4.67
N LEU A 229 11.63 5.05 3.90
CA LEU A 229 11.57 5.33 2.46
C LEU A 229 10.58 4.36 1.77
N PRO A 230 9.96 4.81 0.66
CA PRO A 230 8.75 4.17 0.14
C PRO A 230 8.99 2.74 -0.37
N ILE A 231 10.06 2.48 -1.12
CA ILE A 231 10.31 1.17 -1.75
C ILE A 231 11.30 0.34 -0.92
N PRO A 232 10.91 -0.79 -0.32
CA PRO A 232 11.86 -1.63 0.41
C PRO A 232 12.77 -2.41 -0.55
N ASP A 233 13.99 -2.72 -0.11
CA ASP A 233 14.99 -3.46 -0.91
C ASP A 233 14.48 -4.81 -1.42
N SER A 234 13.65 -5.50 -0.64
CA SER A 234 13.04 -6.77 -1.04
C SER A 234 12.18 -6.63 -2.31
N THR A 235 11.52 -5.49 -2.49
CA THR A 235 10.74 -5.21 -3.69
C THR A 235 11.63 -4.93 -4.90
N ILE A 236 12.79 -4.29 -4.69
CA ILE A 236 13.79 -4.08 -5.75
C ILE A 236 14.36 -5.43 -6.20
N GLU A 237 14.68 -6.32 -5.25
CA GLU A 237 15.14 -7.69 -5.51
C GLU A 237 14.10 -8.51 -6.30
N GLU A 238 12.80 -8.36 -6.03
CA GLU A 238 11.74 -8.97 -6.83
C GLU A 238 11.78 -8.53 -8.31
N TRP A 239 12.05 -7.25 -8.58
CA TRP A 239 12.17 -6.74 -9.95
C TRP A 239 13.46 -7.15 -10.64
N GLU A 240 14.57 -7.24 -9.91
CA GLU A 240 15.83 -7.77 -10.42
C GLU A 240 15.66 -9.24 -10.85
N ASN A 241 14.99 -10.04 -10.02
CA ASN A 241 14.65 -11.43 -10.34
C ASN A 241 13.74 -11.52 -11.58
N ALA A 242 12.78 -10.61 -11.74
CA ALA A 242 11.92 -10.54 -12.92
C ALA A 242 12.69 -10.11 -14.20
N ALA A 243 13.71 -9.25 -14.07
CA ALA A 243 14.57 -8.83 -15.16
C ALA A 243 15.56 -9.95 -15.58
N ALA A 244 16.00 -10.77 -14.63
CA ALA A 244 16.98 -11.84 -14.83
C ALA A 244 16.50 -13.05 -15.68
N LEU A 245 15.29 -13.00 -16.26
CA LEU A 245 14.79 -14.01 -17.21
C LEU A 245 15.63 -14.11 -18.49
N SER A 246 16.27 -13.00 -18.88
CA SER A 246 17.22 -12.95 -19.98
C SER A 246 18.43 -12.11 -19.58
N GLU A 247 19.61 -12.39 -20.15
CA GLU A 247 20.85 -11.72 -19.75
C GLU A 247 21.75 -11.37 -20.95
N ILE A 248 22.30 -10.15 -20.94
CA ILE A 248 23.35 -9.68 -21.83
C ILE A 248 24.66 -9.62 -21.05
N THR A 249 25.66 -10.37 -21.48
CA THR A 249 27.01 -10.42 -20.87
C THR A 249 28.10 -9.84 -21.77
N SER A 250 27.79 -9.53 -23.03
CA SER A 250 28.74 -8.98 -24.01
C SER A 250 27.99 -8.35 -25.19
N PRO A 251 28.51 -7.27 -25.81
CA PRO A 251 29.72 -6.53 -25.43
C PRO A 251 29.57 -5.74 -24.11
N CYS A 252 30.68 -5.51 -23.42
CA CYS A 252 30.75 -4.74 -22.16
C CYS A 252 31.83 -3.65 -22.23
N PRO A 253 31.52 -2.37 -21.94
CA PRO A 253 30.19 -1.84 -21.61
C PRO A 253 29.18 -2.08 -22.74
N TYR A 254 27.90 -2.30 -22.40
CA TYR A 254 26.84 -2.48 -23.38
C TYR A 254 26.37 -1.11 -23.84
N VAL A 255 26.60 -0.80 -25.13
CA VAL A 255 26.40 0.54 -25.68
C VAL A 255 25.27 0.56 -26.69
N ILE A 256 24.22 1.32 -26.42
CA ILE A 256 23.07 1.52 -27.31
C ILE A 256 23.22 2.87 -28.04
N LYS A 257 23.17 2.83 -29.37
CA LYS A 257 23.30 4.01 -30.26
C LYS A 257 22.16 4.14 -31.28
N SER A 258 21.31 3.14 -31.39
CA SER A 258 20.18 3.08 -32.32
C SER A 258 18.96 2.55 -31.58
N ASP A 259 17.79 2.74 -32.19
CA ASP A 259 16.52 2.28 -31.64
C ASP A 259 16.55 0.79 -31.31
N ILE A 260 15.98 0.43 -30.16
CA ILE A 260 15.95 -0.95 -29.66
C ILE A 260 14.77 -1.17 -28.72
N SER A 261 14.31 -2.41 -28.66
CA SER A 261 13.38 -2.89 -27.64
C SER A 261 14.15 -3.57 -26.50
N LEU A 262 13.84 -3.23 -25.26
CA LEU A 262 14.57 -3.70 -24.07
C LEU A 262 13.59 -4.15 -22.98
N GLY A 263 14.01 -5.11 -22.15
CA GLY A 263 13.23 -5.56 -20.99
C GLY A 263 12.15 -6.62 -21.31
N PRO A 264 11.81 -7.52 -20.38
CA PRO A 264 12.54 -7.82 -19.12
C PRO A 264 13.94 -8.38 -19.40
N ILE A 265 15.00 -7.75 -18.89
CA ILE A 265 16.38 -8.16 -19.18
C ILE A 265 17.38 -7.71 -18.12
N LYS A 266 18.37 -8.55 -17.85
CA LYS A 266 19.57 -8.25 -17.08
C LYS A 266 20.75 -7.91 -18.00
N ILE A 267 21.54 -6.91 -17.65
CA ILE A 267 22.76 -6.50 -18.33
C ILE A 267 23.89 -6.62 -17.32
N ALA A 268 24.79 -7.58 -17.54
CA ALA A 268 25.79 -8.01 -16.56
C ALA A 268 27.02 -7.06 -16.44
N CYS A 269 26.89 -5.81 -16.89
CA CYS A 269 27.95 -4.81 -16.90
C CYS A 269 27.36 -3.40 -17.07
N ASP A 270 28.22 -2.39 -17.22
CA ASP A 270 27.81 -1.01 -17.45
C ASP A 270 26.94 -0.87 -18.73
N LEU A 271 25.86 -0.10 -18.63
CA LEU A 271 24.98 0.28 -19.73
C LEU A 271 25.19 1.74 -20.09
N LYS A 272 25.50 2.02 -21.36
CA LYS A 272 25.56 3.38 -21.90
C LYS A 272 24.62 3.57 -23.09
N ILE A 273 23.67 4.49 -22.96
CA ILE A 273 22.75 4.91 -24.04
C ILE A 273 23.18 6.30 -24.49
N GLN A 274 23.55 6.45 -25.76
CA GLN A 274 24.09 7.71 -26.27
C GLN A 274 23.58 8.06 -27.67
N GLY A 275 23.47 9.37 -27.92
CA GLY A 275 23.08 9.92 -29.22
C GLY A 275 21.62 10.33 -29.21
N SER A 276 20.82 9.78 -30.11
CA SER A 276 19.37 10.02 -30.13
C SER A 276 18.54 8.74 -30.38
N PRO A 277 18.86 7.60 -29.75
CA PRO A 277 18.06 6.40 -29.92
C PRO A 277 16.71 6.51 -29.20
N ILE A 278 15.71 5.79 -29.71
CA ILE A 278 14.48 5.47 -29.00
C ILE A 278 14.60 4.07 -28.41
N VAL A 279 14.68 3.98 -27.09
CA VAL A 279 14.70 2.71 -26.35
C VAL A 279 13.29 2.43 -25.83
N THR A 280 12.64 1.39 -26.36
CA THR A 280 11.29 0.99 -25.98
C THR A 280 11.33 -0.13 -24.95
N LEU A 281 10.78 0.11 -23.76
CA LEU A 281 10.77 -0.81 -22.64
C LEU A 281 9.51 -1.69 -22.63
N PHE A 282 9.70 -3.00 -22.52
CA PHE A 282 8.61 -3.99 -22.37
C PHE A 282 8.55 -4.59 -20.95
N GLY A 283 9.50 -4.25 -20.08
CA GLY A 283 9.59 -4.78 -18.71
C GLY A 283 10.85 -4.32 -17.99
N PRO A 284 11.07 -4.79 -16.75
CA PRO A 284 12.16 -4.31 -15.90
C PRO A 284 13.55 -4.56 -16.50
N VAL A 285 14.44 -3.61 -16.31
CA VAL A 285 15.83 -3.69 -16.78
C VAL A 285 16.76 -3.63 -15.58
N TRP A 286 17.59 -4.65 -15.39
CA TRP A 286 18.58 -4.68 -14.32
C TRP A 286 20.00 -4.57 -14.89
N VAL A 287 20.75 -3.56 -14.46
CA VAL A 287 22.13 -3.29 -14.86
C VAL A 287 23.04 -3.59 -13.66
N THR A 288 23.90 -4.60 -13.75
CA THR A 288 24.86 -4.94 -12.67
C THR A 288 26.13 -4.10 -12.71
N GLY A 289 25.98 -2.83 -13.09
CA GLY A 289 27.05 -1.87 -13.30
C GLY A 289 26.50 -0.45 -13.18
N ASN A 290 27.16 0.50 -13.81
CA ASN A 290 26.69 1.88 -13.90
C ASN A 290 25.77 2.06 -15.11
N LEU A 291 24.77 2.93 -14.98
CA LEU A 291 23.86 3.33 -16.04
C LEU A 291 24.17 4.77 -16.45
N GLU A 292 24.49 4.98 -17.73
CA GLU A 292 24.66 6.31 -18.30
C GLU A 292 23.71 6.50 -19.49
N ILE A 293 22.90 7.56 -19.45
CA ILE A 293 22.02 7.96 -20.54
C ILE A 293 22.36 9.40 -20.90
N GLU A 294 22.78 9.64 -22.13
CA GLU A 294 23.26 10.96 -22.56
C GLU A 294 22.71 11.41 -23.91
N ASN A 295 22.73 12.74 -24.10
CA ASN A 295 22.23 13.42 -25.29
C ASN A 295 20.72 13.23 -25.45
N SER A 296 20.20 13.34 -26.66
CA SER A 296 18.76 13.35 -26.94
C SER A 296 18.13 11.95 -27.00
N ALA A 297 18.57 11.02 -26.16
CA ALA A 297 17.98 9.69 -26.06
C ALA A 297 16.55 9.77 -25.51
N VAL A 298 15.66 8.94 -26.05
CA VAL A 298 14.28 8.80 -25.59
C VAL A 298 14.10 7.40 -25.01
N ILE A 299 13.67 7.33 -23.75
CA ILE A 299 13.30 6.08 -23.10
C ILE A 299 11.77 6.06 -22.99
N ARG A 300 11.12 5.08 -23.62
CA ARG A 300 9.65 5.03 -23.74
C ARG A 300 9.11 3.69 -23.25
N LEU A 301 7.97 3.68 -22.57
CA LEU A 301 7.22 2.46 -22.29
C LEU A 301 6.46 1.97 -23.52
N ASP A 302 6.47 0.66 -23.78
CA ASP A 302 5.63 0.11 -24.84
C ASP A 302 4.14 0.25 -24.51
N SER A 303 3.33 0.58 -25.52
CA SER A 303 1.88 0.78 -25.35
C SER A 303 1.12 -0.43 -24.83
N SER A 304 1.65 -1.65 -25.02
CA SER A 304 1.05 -2.88 -24.49
C SER A 304 1.06 -2.97 -22.97
N LEU A 305 1.88 -2.15 -22.28
CA LEU A 305 1.95 -2.10 -20.83
C LEU A 305 0.73 -1.42 -20.19
N GLY A 306 -0.04 -0.64 -20.94
CA GLY A 306 -1.17 0.09 -20.37
C GLY A 306 -0.72 1.03 -19.24
N LYS A 307 -1.40 1.01 -18.10
CA LYS A 307 -1.01 1.84 -16.92
C LYS A 307 0.18 1.28 -16.13
N LYS A 308 0.88 0.26 -16.62
CA LYS A 308 1.98 -0.36 -15.86
C LYS A 308 3.25 0.49 -15.97
N SER A 309 3.88 0.73 -14.84
CA SER A 309 5.19 1.37 -14.73
C SER A 309 6.31 0.32 -14.85
N VAL A 310 7.51 0.76 -15.27
CA VAL A 310 8.68 -0.12 -15.43
C VAL A 310 9.87 0.44 -14.67
N ALA A 311 10.60 -0.44 -13.99
CA ALA A 311 11.84 -0.10 -13.29
C ALA A 311 13.08 -0.34 -14.16
N ILE A 312 13.99 0.64 -14.18
CA ILE A 312 15.38 0.48 -14.61
C ILE A 312 16.25 0.57 -13.37
N ILE A 313 16.95 -0.52 -13.05
CA ILE A 313 17.67 -0.72 -11.80
C ILE A 313 19.16 -0.80 -12.09
N ALA A 314 19.94 0.12 -11.53
CA ALA A 314 21.38 -0.02 -11.41
C ALA A 314 21.69 -0.62 -10.03
N ASP A 315 22.05 -1.89 -10.01
CA ASP A 315 22.50 -2.56 -8.79
C ASP A 315 23.57 -3.61 -9.09
N ASN A 316 24.77 -3.40 -8.57
CA ASN A 316 25.80 -4.39 -8.42
C ASN A 316 25.89 -4.83 -6.95
N PRO A 317 25.23 -5.94 -6.56
CA PRO A 317 25.28 -6.45 -5.19
C PRO A 317 26.69 -6.72 -4.66
N SER A 318 27.67 -6.91 -5.55
CA SER A 318 29.07 -7.15 -5.16
C SER A 318 29.86 -5.88 -4.88
N ASN A 319 29.40 -4.70 -5.34
CA ASN A 319 30.07 -3.42 -5.12
C ASN A 319 29.12 -2.21 -5.22
N ARG A 320 28.23 -2.05 -4.25
CA ARG A 320 27.31 -0.89 -4.17
C ARG A 320 27.99 0.42 -3.73
N LEU A 321 29.21 0.35 -3.18
CA LEU A 321 29.93 1.55 -2.74
C LEU A 321 30.44 2.37 -3.93
N GLU A 322 31.01 1.70 -4.94
CA GLU A 322 31.66 2.38 -6.08
C GLU A 322 30.90 2.22 -7.41
N ASN A 323 29.94 1.27 -7.50
CA ASN A 323 29.10 1.05 -8.69
C ASN A 323 27.62 1.35 -8.41
N SER A 324 26.72 0.82 -9.25
CA SER A 324 25.27 1.06 -9.18
C SER A 324 24.88 2.52 -9.45
N ARG A 325 25.76 3.34 -10.03
CA ARG A 325 25.50 4.76 -10.24
C ARG A 325 24.66 4.98 -11.49
N VAL A 326 23.80 5.98 -11.46
CA VAL A 326 22.99 6.42 -12.60
C VAL A 326 23.34 7.85 -12.96
N MET A 327 23.57 8.09 -14.25
CA MET A 327 23.95 9.39 -14.78
C MET A 327 23.08 9.75 -15.99
N LEU A 328 22.28 10.80 -15.84
CA LEU A 328 21.34 11.28 -16.87
C LEU A 328 21.80 12.65 -17.38
N LYS A 329 22.19 12.73 -18.65
CA LYS A 329 22.90 13.89 -19.22
C LYS A 329 22.24 14.44 -20.49
N ASN A 330 22.14 15.76 -20.59
CA ASN A 330 21.88 16.49 -21.84
C ASN A 330 20.58 16.11 -22.58
N SER A 331 19.41 16.57 -22.13
CA SER A 331 18.16 16.45 -22.90
C SER A 331 17.60 15.03 -23.08
N VAL A 332 17.83 14.14 -22.11
CA VAL A 332 17.18 12.83 -22.05
C VAL A 332 15.67 13.01 -21.81
N ARG A 333 14.86 12.25 -22.54
CA ARG A 333 13.39 12.26 -22.38
C ARG A 333 12.84 10.90 -22.00
N PHE A 334 11.96 10.89 -21.00
CA PHE A 334 11.22 9.70 -20.56
C PHE A 334 9.76 9.84 -20.98
N GLU A 335 9.19 8.81 -21.60
CA GLU A 335 7.83 8.83 -22.14
C GLU A 335 7.01 7.67 -21.57
N ASP A 336 5.80 7.97 -21.14
CA ASP A 336 4.80 7.01 -20.72
C ASP A 336 4.42 6.00 -21.85
N SER A 337 3.50 5.09 -21.56
CA SER A 337 3.04 4.09 -22.55
C SER A 337 2.08 4.67 -23.60
N GLY A 338 1.88 5.98 -23.63
CA GLY A 338 0.74 6.65 -24.26
C GLY A 338 -0.54 6.63 -23.42
N ILE A 339 -0.49 6.11 -22.19
CA ILE A 339 -1.60 6.12 -21.23
C ILE A 339 -1.12 6.76 -19.93
N ALA A 340 -1.77 7.87 -19.56
CA ALA A 340 -1.49 8.59 -18.33
C ALA A 340 -1.56 7.68 -17.10
N GLY A 341 -0.55 7.82 -16.24
CA GLY A 341 -0.37 7.01 -15.04
C GLY A 341 0.62 5.85 -15.19
N SER A 342 1.31 5.73 -16.33
CA SER A 342 2.47 4.85 -16.48
C SER A 342 3.75 5.67 -16.39
N TYR A 343 4.73 5.19 -15.62
CA TYR A 343 5.97 5.91 -15.34
C TYR A 343 7.20 5.02 -15.50
N ILE A 344 8.34 5.65 -15.75
CA ILE A 344 9.64 4.99 -15.71
C ILE A 344 10.29 5.32 -14.37
N LEU A 345 10.52 4.28 -13.57
CA LEU A 345 11.19 4.37 -12.29
C LEU A 345 12.67 4.02 -12.47
N VAL A 346 13.56 4.95 -12.16
CA VAL A 346 15.00 4.74 -12.23
C VAL A 346 15.55 4.61 -10.81
N ILE A 347 16.18 3.47 -10.56
CA ILE A 347 16.62 3.02 -9.25
C ILE A 347 18.14 2.91 -9.24
N SER A 348 18.77 3.42 -8.19
CA SER A 348 20.16 3.17 -7.86
C SER A 348 20.27 2.57 -6.46
N GLN A 349 20.91 1.42 -6.36
CA GLN A 349 21.29 0.81 -5.07
C GLN A 349 22.70 1.23 -4.61
N ASN A 350 23.29 2.30 -5.19
CA ASN A 350 24.57 2.80 -4.69
C ASN A 350 24.41 3.28 -3.24
N ASN A 351 25.30 2.83 -2.36
CA ASN A 351 25.21 3.06 -0.93
C ASN A 351 26.40 3.83 -0.35
N SER A 352 27.13 4.55 -1.19
CA SER A 352 28.26 5.37 -0.73
C SER A 352 27.82 6.42 0.29
N SER A 353 26.74 7.15 0.02
CA SER A 353 26.34 8.29 0.85
C SER A 353 25.88 7.89 2.26
N GLU A 354 25.12 6.81 2.40
CA GLU A 354 24.73 6.30 3.73
C GLU A 354 25.95 5.80 4.54
N ASN A 355 27.01 5.37 3.86
CA ASN A 355 28.26 4.91 4.46
C ASN A 355 29.31 6.03 4.61
N GLY A 356 28.91 7.30 4.44
CA GLY A 356 29.79 8.47 4.61
C GLY A 356 30.76 8.73 3.44
N GLY A 357 30.58 8.06 2.31
CA GLY A 357 31.33 8.29 1.07
C GLY A 357 30.80 9.47 0.25
N SER A 358 31.47 9.74 -0.87
CA SER A 358 31.19 10.89 -1.75
C SER A 358 30.61 10.54 -3.12
N GLU A 359 30.50 9.25 -3.46
CA GLU A 359 29.84 8.83 -4.70
C GLU A 359 28.36 9.14 -4.62
N ARG A 360 27.81 9.52 -5.78
CA ARG A 360 26.39 9.83 -5.96
C ARG A 360 25.69 8.65 -6.61
N ALA A 361 24.51 8.33 -6.09
CA ALA A 361 23.70 7.25 -6.61
C ALA A 361 23.04 7.64 -7.93
N ILE A 362 22.45 8.84 -7.98
CA ILE A 362 21.82 9.36 -9.19
C ILE A 362 22.28 10.80 -9.41
N GLU A 363 22.78 11.11 -10.60
CA GLU A 363 23.11 12.47 -11.01
C GLU A 363 22.37 12.83 -12.29
N THR A 364 21.55 13.88 -12.23
CA THR A 364 20.91 14.46 -13.41
C THR A 364 21.54 15.80 -13.74
N GLU A 365 22.01 15.95 -14.97
CA GLU A 365 22.50 17.21 -15.53
C GLU A 365 21.39 17.92 -16.35
N ASN A 366 21.77 18.68 -17.38
CA ASN A 366 20.88 19.62 -18.06
C ASN A 366 19.71 18.91 -18.78
N SER A 367 18.50 19.44 -18.58
CA SER A 367 17.32 19.22 -19.43
C SER A 367 16.74 17.79 -19.44
N VAL A 368 16.88 17.03 -18.36
CA VAL A 368 16.16 15.75 -18.21
C VAL A 368 14.67 16.05 -18.01
N SER A 369 13.80 15.34 -18.74
CA SER A 369 12.35 15.60 -18.73
C SER A 369 11.50 14.36 -18.97
N GLY A 370 10.22 14.42 -18.56
CA GLY A 370 9.21 13.42 -18.90
C GLY A 370 8.65 12.65 -17.70
N ASP A 371 8.05 11.49 -17.94
CA ASP A 371 7.37 10.68 -16.91
C ASP A 371 8.36 9.83 -16.10
N LEU A 372 9.28 10.51 -15.42
CA LEU A 372 10.42 9.95 -14.69
C LEU A 372 10.25 10.05 -13.18
N LEU A 373 10.60 8.96 -12.50
CA LEU A 373 10.70 8.85 -11.04
C LEU A 373 12.12 8.41 -10.67
N LEU A 374 12.70 9.04 -9.65
CA LEU A 374 14.04 8.70 -9.19
C LEU A 374 13.99 8.11 -7.78
N TYR A 375 14.70 7.00 -7.59
CA TYR A 375 14.77 6.34 -6.29
C TYR A 375 16.20 5.89 -5.96
N ALA A 376 16.71 6.32 -4.80
CA ALA A 376 18.02 5.91 -4.29
C ALA A 376 17.98 5.77 -2.76
N SER A 377 17.48 4.63 -2.26
CA SER A 377 17.27 4.37 -0.82
C SER A 377 18.51 4.58 0.05
N HIS A 378 19.70 4.38 -0.52
CA HIS A 378 20.98 4.34 0.19
C HIS A 378 21.95 5.48 -0.20
N GLY A 379 21.60 6.30 -1.18
CA GLY A 379 22.54 7.20 -1.83
C GLY A 379 22.05 8.63 -2.06
N GLU A 380 22.97 9.49 -2.50
CA GLU A 380 22.67 10.87 -2.88
C GLU A 380 22.09 10.95 -4.30
N ILE A 381 20.91 11.56 -4.41
CA ILE A 381 20.35 12.05 -5.69
C ILE A 381 20.74 13.51 -5.85
N LEU A 382 21.51 13.82 -6.88
CA LEU A 382 21.88 15.18 -7.26
C LEU A 382 21.11 15.61 -8.50
N LEU A 383 20.29 16.64 -8.37
CA LEU A 383 19.58 17.28 -9.47
C LEU A 383 20.21 18.63 -9.80
N LYS A 384 20.79 18.77 -11.00
CA LYS A 384 21.37 20.01 -11.52
C LYS A 384 20.54 20.54 -12.69
N ASN A 385 20.40 21.87 -12.77
CA ASN A 385 20.00 22.64 -13.96
C ASN A 385 18.76 22.13 -14.74
N HIS A 386 17.63 22.84 -14.66
CA HIS A 386 16.47 22.64 -15.55
C HIS A 386 16.05 21.17 -15.75
N ALA A 387 15.87 20.42 -14.66
CA ALA A 387 15.11 19.17 -14.67
C ALA A 387 13.62 19.50 -14.83
N ASN A 388 13.24 19.98 -16.02
CA ASN A 388 11.85 20.30 -16.28
C ASN A 388 11.09 18.97 -16.30
N TYR A 389 10.09 18.84 -15.42
CA TYR A 389 9.16 17.69 -15.37
C TYR A 389 9.66 16.42 -14.67
N LEU A 390 10.58 16.49 -13.71
CA LEU A 390 10.73 15.35 -12.78
C LEU A 390 9.48 15.27 -11.90
N LYS A 391 8.76 14.13 -11.96
CA LYS A 391 7.50 13.92 -11.25
C LYS A 391 7.71 13.68 -9.75
N GLU A 392 8.77 12.95 -9.41
CA GLU A 392 9.09 12.60 -8.02
C GLU A 392 10.54 12.13 -7.85
N ALA A 393 11.10 12.38 -6.66
CA ALA A 393 12.35 11.76 -6.20
C ALA A 393 12.26 11.38 -4.73
N ALA A 394 12.76 10.19 -4.40
CA ALA A 394 13.02 9.80 -3.02
C ALA A 394 14.39 9.16 -2.87
N GLY A 395 15.10 9.46 -1.79
CA GLY A 395 16.40 8.86 -1.54
C GLY A 395 16.96 9.19 -0.18
N TYR A 396 18.08 8.56 0.18
CA TYR A 396 18.77 8.78 1.45
C TYR A 396 19.12 10.26 1.65
N LYS A 397 19.64 10.89 0.59
CA LYS A 397 19.99 12.30 0.54
C LYS A 397 19.60 12.87 -0.81
N ILE A 398 19.03 14.06 -0.83
CA ILE A 398 18.71 14.75 -2.09
C ILE A 398 19.37 16.12 -2.10
N LYS A 399 20.05 16.43 -3.20
CA LYS A 399 20.70 17.72 -3.42
C LYS A 399 20.17 18.37 -4.70
N LEU A 400 19.59 19.56 -4.56
CA LEU A 400 19.10 20.39 -5.66
C LEU A 400 20.08 21.54 -5.88
N GLN A 401 20.56 21.72 -7.12
CA GLN A 401 21.49 22.78 -7.47
C GLN A 401 20.99 23.63 -8.64
N ASN A 402 21.22 24.95 -8.54
CA ASN A 402 20.87 25.92 -9.58
C ASN A 402 19.37 25.88 -9.88
N THR A 403 18.96 25.97 -11.14
CA THR A 403 17.55 25.99 -11.54
C THR A 403 16.87 24.62 -11.52
N ALA A 404 17.34 23.68 -10.68
CA ALA A 404 16.69 22.39 -10.49
C ALA A 404 15.28 22.57 -9.93
N ASN A 405 14.31 21.88 -10.52
CA ASN A 405 12.90 21.99 -10.17
C ASN A 405 12.29 20.59 -10.03
N VAL A 406 11.64 20.32 -8.89
CA VAL A 406 10.86 19.09 -8.67
C VAL A 406 9.39 19.48 -8.63
N ILE A 407 8.58 18.93 -9.53
CA ILE A 407 7.14 19.23 -9.61
C ILE A 407 6.38 17.98 -9.22
N TYR A 408 5.82 18.00 -8.02
CA TYR A 408 4.96 16.92 -7.56
C TYR A 408 3.59 17.00 -8.24
N GLU A 409 3.17 15.89 -8.85
CA GLU A 409 1.79 15.71 -9.28
C GLU A 409 1.03 14.87 -8.26
N THR A 410 0.05 15.49 -7.60
CA THR A 410 -0.85 14.83 -6.65
C THR A 410 -1.57 13.66 -7.34
N GLY A 411 -1.41 12.45 -6.80
CA GLY A 411 -2.03 11.22 -7.34
C GLY A 411 -1.06 10.12 -7.79
N LEU A 412 0.25 10.37 -7.72
CA LEU A 412 1.30 9.37 -7.97
C LEU A 412 1.37 8.26 -6.91
N ALA A 413 0.87 8.55 -5.70
CA ALA A 413 0.77 7.68 -4.54
C ALA A 413 0.04 6.34 -4.81
N ASP A 414 -0.69 6.24 -5.92
CA ASP A 414 -1.55 5.10 -6.28
C ASP A 414 -1.06 4.32 -7.52
N LEU A 415 0.04 4.74 -8.18
CA LEU A 415 0.33 4.34 -9.56
C LEU A 415 1.57 3.46 -9.75
N LEU A 416 2.42 3.31 -8.74
CA LEU A 416 3.70 2.65 -8.94
C LEU A 416 3.62 1.13 -9.04
N PHE A 417 2.72 0.45 -8.30
CA PHE A 417 2.57 -1.01 -8.39
C PHE A 417 1.12 -1.48 -8.22
N LYS A 418 0.38 -1.57 -9.34
CA LYS A 418 -0.83 -2.41 -9.43
C LYS A 418 -0.53 -3.88 -9.70
N SER A 419 0.67 -4.19 -10.15
CA SER A 419 1.10 -5.56 -10.41
C SER A 419 2.61 -5.74 -10.19
N GLY A 420 2.97 -6.22 -9.00
CA GLY A 420 4.25 -6.80 -8.63
C GLY A 420 4.00 -7.88 -7.56
N PRO A 421 4.93 -8.83 -7.32
CA PRO A 421 4.72 -9.91 -6.36
C PRO A 421 4.41 -9.43 -4.93
N GLY A 422 4.77 -8.18 -4.59
CA GLY A 422 4.55 -7.54 -3.28
C GLY A 422 3.41 -6.52 -3.16
N GLY A 423 2.40 -6.47 -4.05
CA GLY A 423 1.22 -5.60 -3.85
C GLY A 423 0.34 -6.09 -2.70
N GLY A 424 0.26 -5.36 -1.59
CA GLY A 424 -0.64 -5.69 -0.46
C GLY A 424 -2.10 -5.69 -0.90
N TYR A 425 -2.99 -6.46 -0.27
CA TYR A 425 -4.42 -6.44 -0.60
C TYR A 425 -5.21 -5.63 0.44
N LYS A 426 -6.11 -4.75 0.00
CA LYS A 426 -7.11 -4.09 0.84
C LYS A 426 -8.47 -4.75 0.67
N ILE A 427 -9.22 -4.89 1.75
CA ILE A 427 -10.60 -5.38 1.70
C ILE A 427 -11.48 -4.24 1.18
N SER A 428 -12.02 -4.41 -0.03
CA SER A 428 -12.94 -3.45 -0.66
C SER A 428 -14.41 -3.80 -0.41
N GLY A 429 -14.70 -5.04 -0.01
CA GLY A 429 -16.03 -5.45 0.40
C GLY A 429 -16.05 -6.77 1.15
N TRP A 430 -17.03 -6.91 2.03
CA TRP A 430 -17.36 -8.14 2.73
C TRP A 430 -18.88 -8.31 2.74
N ARG A 431 -19.37 -9.53 2.48
CA ARG A 431 -20.78 -9.88 2.68
C ARG A 431 -20.98 -11.37 2.85
N GLU A 432 -21.96 -11.73 3.66
CA GLU A 432 -22.60 -13.04 3.64
C GLU A 432 -23.52 -13.12 2.41
N ILE A 433 -23.41 -14.20 1.63
CA ILE A 433 -24.17 -14.40 0.39
C ILE A 433 -25.13 -15.60 0.45
N GLU A 434 -25.07 -16.39 1.53
CA GLU A 434 -25.95 -17.53 1.83
C GLU A 434 -25.91 -17.86 3.32
#